data_AF-A0A957FG45-F1
#
_entry.id   AF-A0A957FG45-F1
#
_cell.length_a   1.000
_cell.length_b   1.000
_cell.length_c   1.000
_cell.angle_alpha   90.00
_cell.angle_beta   90.00
_cell.angle_gamma   90.00
#
_symmetry.space_group_name_H-M   'P 1'
#
loop_
_entity.id
_entity.type
_entity.pdbx_description
1 polymer ?
#
loop_
_entity_poly.entity_id
_entity_poly.type
_entity_poly.pdbx_seq_one_letter_code
_entity_poly.pdbx_strand_id
1 'polypeptide(L)'
;WELWNEPDLINFWDGTIDDYARLLKVGYLAAKQADANAQIIFGGLANVAQNAEYYRAVMTVFNGDASAPTYNYYHDIFATHNYHYAKMSWQYVFRASQVMADFGFDKPIWLNESGVPVWDDYPGPVCEPDSPYRATMSEQADFVVQSALYATYGGADMLFFFQLYDDCGNIGGNHEWYSPSTCSDTVIEPGGDAFGLFRNPNDPANYCYTYHPQPETPRPSFDAYRMLTTYFTDVEPMWWIRPYGSTPYNGRQEWFGFFKPATGERVLGLFTRYGTPETAVITSTNAAGTGLLITPDGITQTLTAVNGVFTLTLPAATNYLNNPWNSEPYDIGGRPYMLIEPDTLPPDVTASGPITAVASINLTWLGTDLGSGMQNYDVTV
;
A
#
# COMPACT_ATOMS: atom_id res chain seq x y z
N TRP A 1 5.20 -19.80 -8.56
CA TRP A 1 3.90 -20.26 -9.09
C TRP A 1 2.83 -19.88 -8.10
N GLU A 2 1.79 -19.18 -8.54
CA GLU A 2 0.64 -18.87 -7.71
C GLU A 2 -0.45 -19.94 -7.90
N LEU A 3 -1.01 -20.43 -6.79
CA LEU A 3 -2.02 -21.47 -6.81
C LEU A 3 -3.41 -20.84 -6.68
N TRP A 4 -3.99 -20.60 -7.85
CA TRP A 4 -5.29 -19.94 -8.08
C TRP A 4 -5.27 -18.42 -7.89
N ASN A 5 -6.37 -17.76 -8.26
CA ASN A 5 -6.60 -16.33 -8.08
C ASN A 5 -7.92 -16.12 -7.32
N GLU A 6 -7.90 -15.31 -6.28
CA GLU A 6 -9.10 -14.90 -5.51
C GLU A 6 -10.01 -16.07 -5.09
N PRO A 7 -9.48 -17.10 -4.42
CA PRO A 7 -10.26 -18.26 -4.02
C PRO A 7 -11.32 -17.95 -2.94
N ASP A 8 -11.25 -16.75 -2.34
CA ASP A 8 -12.25 -16.21 -1.42
C ASP A 8 -13.41 -15.48 -2.11
N LEU A 9 -13.35 -15.27 -3.43
CA LEU A 9 -14.40 -14.65 -4.22
C LEU A 9 -15.16 -15.70 -5.04
N ILE A 10 -16.48 -15.79 -4.82
CA ILE A 10 -17.35 -16.81 -5.42
C ILE A 10 -17.34 -16.84 -6.96
N ASN A 11 -17.03 -15.71 -7.60
CA ASN A 11 -16.94 -15.62 -9.05
C ASN A 11 -15.71 -16.37 -9.62
N PHE A 12 -14.67 -16.55 -8.80
CA PHE A 12 -13.44 -17.24 -9.17
C PHE A 12 -13.33 -18.63 -8.56
N TRP A 13 -14.08 -18.94 -7.51
CA TRP A 13 -14.02 -20.24 -6.84
C TRP A 13 -15.36 -20.65 -6.23
N ASP A 14 -15.92 -21.75 -6.72
CA ASP A 14 -17.15 -22.37 -6.22
C ASP A 14 -16.88 -23.59 -5.31
N GLY A 15 -15.61 -23.93 -5.11
CA GLY A 15 -15.17 -25.01 -4.23
C GLY A 15 -15.21 -24.63 -2.73
N THR A 16 -15.07 -25.64 -1.87
CA THR A 16 -14.98 -25.44 -0.43
C THR A 16 -13.58 -25.01 0.03
N ILE A 17 -13.44 -24.64 1.30
CA ILE A 17 -12.13 -24.40 1.94
C ILE A 17 -11.25 -25.65 1.85
N ASP A 18 -11.81 -26.85 2.08
CA ASP A 18 -11.10 -28.12 1.96
C ASP A 18 -10.63 -28.39 0.52
N ASP A 19 -11.43 -28.01 -0.49
CA ASP A 19 -11.05 -28.15 -1.90
C ASP A 19 -9.86 -27.26 -2.24
N TYR A 20 -9.86 -26.00 -1.77
CA TYR A 20 -8.73 -25.10 -1.97
C TYR A 20 -7.49 -25.58 -1.19
N ALA A 21 -7.64 -26.01 0.06
CA ALA A 21 -6.55 -26.60 0.84
C ALA A 21 -5.94 -27.82 0.13
N ARG A 22 -6.77 -28.66 -0.49
CA ARG A 22 -6.32 -29.80 -1.31
C ARG A 22 -5.60 -29.34 -2.56
N LEU A 23 -6.10 -28.34 -3.29
CA LEU A 23 -5.44 -27.75 -4.45
C LEU A 23 -4.04 -27.23 -4.06
N LEU A 24 -3.97 -26.45 -2.99
CA LEU A 24 -2.73 -25.88 -2.45
C LEU A 24 -1.72 -26.97 -2.10
N LYS A 25 -2.14 -28.00 -1.34
CA LYS A 25 -1.30 -29.15 -0.98
C LYS A 25 -0.77 -29.91 -2.20
N VAL A 26 -1.65 -30.28 -3.13
CA VAL A 26 -1.25 -31.07 -4.31
C VAL A 26 -0.35 -30.25 -5.23
N GLY A 27 -0.70 -28.99 -5.47
CA GLY A 27 0.09 -28.05 -6.27
C GLY A 27 1.49 -27.84 -5.69
N TYR A 28 1.59 -27.64 -4.37
CA TYR A 28 2.88 -27.51 -3.69
C TYR A 28 3.76 -28.74 -3.87
N LEU A 29 3.23 -29.94 -3.55
CA LEU A 29 4.00 -31.18 -3.63
C LEU A 29 4.45 -31.49 -5.07
N ALA A 30 3.55 -31.28 -6.04
CA ALA A 30 3.87 -31.50 -7.46
C ALA A 30 4.94 -30.50 -7.96
N ALA A 31 4.81 -29.23 -7.60
CA ALA A 31 5.77 -28.20 -7.99
C ALA A 31 7.15 -28.46 -7.35
N LYS A 32 7.22 -28.77 -6.06
CA LYS A 32 8.49 -29.12 -5.38
C LYS A 32 9.11 -30.42 -5.90
N GLN A 33 8.30 -31.37 -6.36
CA GLN A 33 8.78 -32.58 -7.02
C GLN A 33 9.42 -32.27 -8.38
N ALA A 34 8.82 -31.37 -9.16
CA ALA A 34 9.34 -30.98 -10.47
C ALA A 34 10.57 -30.07 -10.36
N ASP A 35 10.57 -29.14 -9.40
CA ASP A 35 11.66 -28.24 -9.07
C ASP A 35 11.66 -27.90 -7.58
N ALA A 36 12.66 -28.40 -6.84
CA ALA A 36 12.78 -28.18 -5.41
C ALA A 36 12.94 -26.70 -5.02
N ASN A 37 13.36 -25.84 -5.95
CA ASN A 37 13.53 -24.40 -5.71
C ASN A 37 12.27 -23.58 -6.01
N ALA A 38 11.25 -24.18 -6.64
CA ALA A 38 10.02 -23.47 -7.00
C ALA A 38 9.37 -22.84 -5.77
N GLN A 39 9.11 -21.53 -5.80
CA GLN A 39 8.34 -20.84 -4.77
C GLN A 39 6.85 -20.93 -5.06
N ILE A 40 6.06 -21.26 -4.05
CA ILE A 40 4.61 -21.44 -4.16
C ILE A 40 3.90 -20.32 -3.44
N ILE A 41 3.08 -19.57 -4.17
CA ILE A 41 2.31 -18.45 -3.65
C ILE A 41 0.90 -18.97 -3.37
N PHE A 42 0.42 -18.74 -2.14
CA PHE A 42 -0.99 -18.90 -1.80
C PHE A 42 -1.80 -17.95 -2.67
N GLY A 43 -2.89 -18.39 -3.29
CA GLY A 43 -3.68 -17.58 -4.23
C GLY A 43 -4.13 -16.27 -3.61
N GLY A 44 -3.85 -15.16 -4.29
CA GLY A 44 -4.11 -13.82 -3.78
C GLY A 44 -5.57 -13.62 -3.41
N LEU A 45 -5.82 -13.16 -2.18
CA LEU A 45 -7.18 -12.96 -1.67
C LEU A 45 -7.78 -11.64 -2.13
N ALA A 46 -9.02 -11.67 -2.62
CA ALA A 46 -9.83 -10.49 -2.95
C ALA A 46 -10.22 -9.69 -1.70
N ASN A 47 -10.17 -10.33 -0.53
CA ASN A 47 -10.50 -9.79 0.78
C ASN A 47 -11.97 -9.40 0.94
N VAL A 48 -12.89 -10.18 0.35
CA VAL A 48 -14.33 -9.92 0.49
C VAL A 48 -14.79 -10.09 1.95
N ALA A 49 -15.66 -9.19 2.41
CA ALA A 49 -16.07 -9.12 3.81
C ALA A 49 -16.69 -10.44 4.33
N GLN A 50 -17.43 -11.16 3.47
CA GLN A 50 -18.09 -12.42 3.82
C GLN A 50 -17.09 -13.56 4.07
N ASN A 51 -15.89 -13.49 3.47
CA ASN A 51 -14.84 -14.50 3.57
C ASN A 51 -13.53 -13.92 4.13
N ALA A 52 -13.62 -12.92 5.00
CA ALA A 52 -12.48 -12.23 5.61
C ALA A 52 -11.48 -13.17 6.32
N GLU A 53 -11.94 -14.34 6.80
CA GLU A 53 -11.12 -15.34 7.50
C GLU A 53 -10.67 -16.50 6.60
N TYR A 54 -10.74 -16.36 5.27
CA TYR A 54 -10.43 -17.44 4.32
C TYR A 54 -9.06 -18.09 4.57
N TYR A 55 -8.01 -17.27 4.72
CA TYR A 55 -6.66 -17.79 4.97
C TYR A 55 -6.59 -18.63 6.26
N ARG A 56 -7.14 -18.11 7.37
CA ARG A 56 -7.23 -18.83 8.65
C ARG A 56 -8.01 -20.14 8.52
N ALA A 57 -9.10 -20.13 7.76
CA ALA A 57 -9.90 -21.32 7.52
C ALA A 57 -9.09 -22.41 6.79
N VAL A 58 -8.34 -22.04 5.74
CA VAL A 58 -7.45 -22.97 5.02
C VAL A 58 -6.35 -23.51 5.94
N MET A 59 -5.70 -22.65 6.72
CA MET A 59 -4.68 -23.09 7.68
C MET A 59 -5.26 -24.03 8.74
N THR A 60 -6.52 -23.82 9.16
CA THR A 60 -7.22 -24.69 10.11
C THR A 60 -7.44 -26.09 9.56
N VAL A 61 -7.70 -26.26 8.26
CA VAL A 61 -7.77 -27.59 7.63
C VAL A 61 -6.43 -28.33 7.79
N PHE A 62 -5.31 -27.64 7.65
CA PHE A 62 -3.98 -28.23 7.80
C PHE A 62 -3.59 -28.60 9.23
N ASN A 63 -4.29 -28.14 10.27
CA ASN A 63 -4.09 -28.64 11.64
C ASN A 63 -4.40 -30.15 11.75
N GLY A 64 -5.26 -30.69 10.89
CA GLY A 64 -5.53 -32.13 10.80
C GLY A 64 -4.47 -32.92 10.03
N ASP A 65 -3.48 -32.25 9.44
CA ASP A 65 -2.48 -32.85 8.56
C ASP A 65 -1.08 -32.82 9.19
N ALA A 66 -0.65 -33.95 9.73
CA ALA A 66 0.64 -34.09 10.40
C ALA A 66 1.85 -33.79 9.49
N SER A 67 1.70 -33.82 8.16
CA SER A 67 2.79 -33.46 7.25
C SER A 67 2.86 -31.97 6.93
N ALA A 68 1.86 -31.16 7.29
CA ALA A 68 1.82 -29.74 6.92
C ALA A 68 3.06 -28.96 7.42
N PRO A 69 3.53 -29.10 8.68
CA PRO A 69 4.74 -28.40 9.11
C PRO A 69 6.00 -28.81 8.31
N THR A 70 6.11 -30.09 7.93
CA THR A 70 7.22 -30.59 7.11
C THR A 70 7.23 -29.99 5.71
N TYR A 71 6.06 -29.66 5.17
CA TYR A 71 5.89 -29.06 3.85
C TYR A 71 5.51 -27.58 3.92
N ASN A 72 5.95 -26.88 4.97
CA ASN A 72 5.78 -25.44 5.12
C ASN A 72 4.31 -24.98 4.98
N TYR A 73 3.34 -25.74 5.47
CA TYR A 73 1.90 -25.48 5.28
C TYR A 73 1.51 -25.24 3.80
N TYR A 74 2.24 -25.90 2.90
CA TYR A 74 2.01 -25.98 1.46
C TYR A 74 2.04 -24.64 0.68
N HIS A 75 2.70 -23.62 1.21
CA HIS A 75 3.00 -22.40 0.48
C HIS A 75 4.27 -21.75 1.05
N ASP A 76 4.99 -21.00 0.23
CA ASP A 76 6.20 -20.28 0.63
C ASP A 76 5.93 -18.77 0.80
N ILE A 77 4.95 -18.22 0.09
CA ILE A 77 4.58 -16.80 0.08
C ILE A 77 3.06 -16.70 0.22
N PHE A 78 2.57 -15.70 0.96
CA PHE A 78 1.15 -15.34 0.99
C PHE A 78 0.88 -14.14 0.08
N ALA A 79 -0.17 -14.20 -0.73
CA ALA A 79 -0.59 -13.09 -1.60
C ALA A 79 -1.94 -12.51 -1.17
N THR A 80 -2.14 -11.21 -1.43
CA THR A 80 -3.36 -10.48 -1.10
C THR A 80 -3.58 -9.33 -2.07
N HIS A 81 -4.84 -8.97 -2.32
CA HIS A 81 -5.23 -7.92 -3.25
C HIS A 81 -5.87 -6.71 -2.54
N ASN A 82 -5.70 -5.50 -3.08
CA ASN A 82 -6.42 -4.33 -2.62
C ASN A 82 -6.95 -3.44 -3.77
N TYR A 83 -8.26 -3.55 -4.00
CA TYR A 83 -9.05 -2.67 -4.87
C TYR A 83 -9.99 -1.75 -4.10
N HIS A 84 -9.72 -1.55 -2.81
CA HIS A 84 -10.47 -0.65 -1.93
C HIS A 84 -9.61 0.58 -1.62
N TYR A 85 -9.65 1.09 -0.40
CA TYR A 85 -8.95 2.30 0.00
C TYR A 85 -7.48 2.02 0.20
N ALA A 86 -6.62 3.03 0.03
CA ALA A 86 -5.17 2.86 0.18
C ALA A 86 -4.80 2.26 1.56
N LYS A 87 -5.54 2.64 2.62
CA LYS A 87 -5.37 2.10 3.98
C LYS A 87 -5.60 0.59 4.08
N MET A 88 -6.46 0.02 3.24
CA MET A 88 -6.78 -1.40 3.30
C MET A 88 -5.58 -2.28 2.94
N SER A 89 -4.60 -1.74 2.18
CA SER A 89 -3.32 -2.41 1.95
C SER A 89 -2.62 -2.78 3.25
N TRP A 90 -2.60 -1.89 4.24
CA TRP A 90 -2.08 -2.20 5.58
C TRP A 90 -2.92 -3.28 6.25
N GLN A 91 -4.24 -3.14 6.23
CA GLN A 91 -5.13 -4.04 6.96
C GLN A 91 -5.04 -5.49 6.46
N TYR A 92 -4.96 -5.69 5.15
CA TYR A 92 -4.92 -7.02 4.56
C TYR A 92 -3.57 -7.72 4.81
N VAL A 93 -2.46 -6.98 4.65
CA VAL A 93 -1.12 -7.46 4.98
C VAL A 93 -1.03 -7.78 6.48
N PHE A 94 -1.48 -6.87 7.35
CA PHE A 94 -1.47 -7.07 8.79
C PHE A 94 -2.33 -8.27 9.22
N ARG A 95 -3.52 -8.46 8.62
CA ARG A 95 -4.36 -9.62 8.92
C ARG A 95 -3.64 -10.93 8.59
N ALA A 96 -2.97 -11.00 7.44
CA ALA A 96 -2.22 -12.18 7.05
C ALA A 96 -1.09 -12.48 8.04
N SER A 97 -0.31 -11.47 8.46
CA SER A 97 0.76 -11.66 9.44
C SER A 97 0.24 -12.16 10.80
N GLN A 98 -0.93 -11.66 11.26
CA GLN A 98 -1.58 -12.19 12.46
C GLN A 98 -1.97 -13.66 12.33
N VAL A 99 -2.51 -14.07 11.18
CA VAL A 99 -2.83 -15.49 10.94
C VAL A 99 -1.56 -16.33 10.98
N MET A 100 -0.48 -15.91 10.31
CA MET A 100 0.77 -16.70 10.33
C MET A 100 1.34 -16.84 11.74
N ALA A 101 1.33 -15.75 12.52
CA ALA A 101 1.76 -15.76 13.92
C ALA A 101 0.94 -16.75 14.77
N ASP A 102 -0.38 -16.79 14.60
CA ASP A 102 -1.26 -17.73 15.32
C ASP A 102 -0.96 -19.21 15.00
N PHE A 103 -0.43 -19.50 13.81
CA PHE A 103 -0.02 -20.84 13.38
C PHE A 103 1.48 -21.11 13.59
N GLY A 104 2.22 -20.17 14.20
CA GLY A 104 3.60 -20.36 14.62
C GLY A 104 4.62 -20.29 13.48
N PHE A 105 4.31 -19.59 12.40
CA PHE A 105 5.24 -19.34 11.31
C PHE A 105 5.19 -17.89 10.84
N ASP A 106 6.18 -17.49 10.05
CA ASP A 106 6.26 -16.18 9.42
C ASP A 106 6.82 -16.37 8.01
N LYS A 107 6.21 -15.70 7.02
CA LYS A 107 6.52 -15.89 5.59
C LYS A 107 6.32 -14.58 4.85
N PRO A 108 6.97 -14.41 3.69
CA PRO A 108 6.77 -13.21 2.89
C PRO A 108 5.31 -12.99 2.50
N ILE A 109 4.87 -11.73 2.54
CA ILE A 109 3.55 -11.27 2.14
C ILE A 109 3.68 -10.38 0.90
N TRP A 110 2.98 -10.73 -0.17
CA TRP A 110 2.93 -9.93 -1.39
C TRP A 110 1.56 -9.28 -1.50
N LEU A 111 1.53 -7.95 -1.65
CA LEU A 111 0.37 -7.25 -2.19
C LEU A 111 0.47 -7.36 -3.71
N ASN A 112 0.07 -8.52 -4.25
CA ASN A 112 0.29 -8.88 -5.65
C ASN A 112 -0.75 -8.31 -6.61
N GLU A 113 -1.80 -7.68 -6.11
CA GLU A 113 -2.66 -6.78 -6.89
C GLU A 113 -3.11 -5.58 -6.04
N SER A 114 -2.96 -4.37 -6.57
CA SER A 114 -3.57 -3.19 -5.97
C SER A 114 -3.81 -2.12 -7.03
N GLY A 115 -4.93 -1.43 -6.95
CA GLY A 115 -5.21 -0.36 -7.91
C GLY A 115 -6.53 0.34 -7.64
N VAL A 116 -6.69 1.46 -8.33
CA VAL A 116 -7.97 2.17 -8.47
C VAL A 116 -8.12 2.54 -9.94
N PRO A 117 -9.28 2.28 -10.56
CA PRO A 117 -9.48 2.63 -11.95
C PRO A 117 -9.77 4.13 -12.09
N VAL A 118 -9.34 4.73 -13.19
CA VAL A 118 -9.59 6.16 -13.44
C VAL A 118 -10.90 6.41 -14.18
N TRP A 119 -11.54 7.55 -13.93
CA TRP A 119 -12.72 7.99 -14.68
C TRP A 119 -12.40 9.07 -15.71
N ASP A 120 -11.40 9.92 -15.48
CA ASP A 120 -11.08 11.10 -16.31
C ASP A 120 -10.10 10.79 -17.47
N ASP A 121 -9.89 9.51 -17.78
CA ASP A 121 -9.12 9.03 -18.92
C ASP A 121 -9.76 7.75 -19.45
N TYR A 122 -9.78 7.58 -20.77
CA TYR A 122 -10.32 6.37 -21.40
C TYR A 122 -9.48 5.14 -21.03
N PRO A 123 -10.09 3.96 -20.79
CA PRO A 123 -11.49 3.59 -21.00
C PRO A 123 -12.47 4.00 -19.89
N GLY A 124 -12.05 4.78 -18.90
CA GLY A 124 -12.90 5.24 -17.82
C GLY A 124 -14.14 6.01 -18.31
N PRO A 125 -15.22 6.06 -17.52
CA PRO A 125 -16.42 6.81 -17.87
C PRO A 125 -16.17 8.33 -17.77
N VAL A 126 -15.56 8.93 -18.80
CA VAL A 126 -15.16 10.35 -18.81
C VAL A 126 -16.33 11.32 -18.67
N CYS A 127 -17.56 10.85 -18.90
CA CYS A 127 -18.80 11.61 -18.71
C CYS A 127 -19.45 11.43 -17.34
N GLU A 128 -18.90 10.59 -16.46
CA GLU A 128 -19.43 10.31 -15.11
C GLU A 128 -18.39 10.67 -14.02
N PRO A 129 -18.17 11.97 -13.75
CA PRO A 129 -17.19 12.41 -12.75
C PRO A 129 -17.51 11.95 -11.32
N ASP A 130 -18.77 11.58 -11.05
CA ASP A 130 -19.22 11.05 -9.75
C ASP A 130 -19.29 9.51 -9.75
N SER A 131 -18.63 8.83 -10.70
CA SER A 131 -18.62 7.37 -10.78
C SER A 131 -17.99 6.77 -9.52
N PRO A 132 -18.72 5.90 -8.78
CA PRO A 132 -18.25 5.39 -7.50
C PRO A 132 -17.03 4.46 -7.69
N TYR A 133 -16.17 4.42 -6.68
CA TYR A 133 -14.95 3.60 -6.64
C TYR A 133 -13.89 3.92 -7.72
N ARG A 134 -13.97 5.08 -8.36
CA ARG A 134 -12.98 5.56 -9.34
C ARG A 134 -12.18 6.77 -8.84
N ALA A 135 -11.06 7.01 -9.49
CA ALA A 135 -10.16 8.12 -9.22
C ALA A 135 -9.99 9.01 -10.45
N THR A 136 -9.53 10.25 -10.27
CA THR A 136 -8.84 10.94 -11.37
C THR A 136 -7.48 10.29 -11.62
N MET A 137 -6.85 10.55 -12.77
CA MET A 137 -5.47 10.13 -13.05
C MET A 137 -4.48 10.61 -11.98
N SER A 138 -4.69 11.81 -11.44
CA SER A 138 -3.85 12.33 -10.35
C SER A 138 -4.08 11.56 -9.06
N GLU A 139 -5.34 11.28 -8.71
CA GLU A 139 -5.69 10.51 -7.53
C GLU A 139 -5.22 9.05 -7.62
N GLN A 140 -5.21 8.45 -8.81
CA GLN A 140 -4.61 7.12 -9.03
C GLN A 140 -3.10 7.14 -8.73
N ALA A 141 -2.38 8.18 -9.16
CA ALA A 141 -0.97 8.34 -8.82
C ALA A 141 -0.75 8.51 -7.30
N ASP A 142 -1.64 9.25 -6.63
CA ASP A 142 -1.61 9.42 -5.19
C ASP A 142 -1.93 8.09 -4.45
N PHE A 143 -2.89 7.30 -4.95
CA PHE A 143 -3.22 5.96 -4.45
C PHE A 143 -2.01 5.02 -4.51
N VAL A 144 -1.27 5.01 -5.62
CA VAL A 144 -0.07 4.16 -5.78
C VAL A 144 0.92 4.40 -4.64
N VAL A 145 1.21 5.68 -4.35
CA VAL A 145 2.13 6.05 -3.25
C VAL A 145 1.52 5.70 -1.89
N GLN A 146 0.28 6.08 -1.62
CA GLN A 146 -0.36 5.84 -0.32
C GLN A 146 -0.49 4.33 -0.02
N SER A 147 -0.94 3.54 -1.00
CA SER A 147 -1.07 2.09 -0.90
C SER A 147 0.29 1.44 -0.58
N ALA A 148 1.36 1.89 -1.24
CA ALA A 148 2.72 1.41 -0.96
C ALA A 148 3.19 1.73 0.47
N LEU A 149 2.95 2.95 0.96
CA LEU A 149 3.29 3.33 2.35
C LEU A 149 2.56 2.44 3.36
N TYR A 150 1.25 2.24 3.17
CA TYR A 150 0.45 1.38 4.03
C TYR A 150 0.87 -0.09 3.98
N ALA A 151 1.06 -0.64 2.78
CA ALA A 151 1.44 -2.04 2.59
C ALA A 151 2.82 -2.33 3.20
N THR A 152 3.80 -1.46 2.93
CA THR A 152 5.17 -1.60 3.43
C THR A 152 5.20 -1.49 4.96
N TYR A 153 4.44 -0.55 5.54
CA TYR A 153 4.29 -0.48 6.99
C TYR A 153 3.59 -1.71 7.58
N GLY A 154 2.67 -2.32 6.83
CA GLY A 154 2.02 -3.58 7.21
C GLY A 154 2.95 -4.80 7.21
N GLY A 155 4.12 -4.70 6.56
CA GLY A 155 5.08 -5.78 6.41
C GLY A 155 4.99 -6.51 5.06
N ALA A 156 4.52 -5.84 3.99
CA ALA A 156 4.56 -6.42 2.66
C ALA A 156 5.99 -6.42 2.11
N ASP A 157 6.43 -7.56 1.59
CA ASP A 157 7.75 -7.74 0.97
C ASP A 157 7.77 -7.30 -0.49
N MET A 158 6.62 -7.39 -1.17
CA MET A 158 6.48 -7.02 -2.58
C MET A 158 5.13 -6.36 -2.85
N LEU A 159 5.15 -5.40 -3.77
CA LEU A 159 3.99 -4.62 -4.19
C LEU A 159 3.85 -4.70 -5.71
N PHE A 160 2.64 -5.01 -6.17
CA PHE A 160 2.29 -5.04 -7.58
C PHE A 160 1.04 -4.20 -7.79
N PHE A 161 1.13 -3.25 -8.71
CA PHE A 161 -0.01 -2.41 -9.06
C PHE A 161 -0.66 -2.95 -10.32
N PHE A 162 -1.94 -3.26 -10.22
CA PHE A 162 -2.76 -3.66 -11.34
C PHE A 162 -3.10 -2.38 -12.12
N GLN A 163 -2.56 -2.17 -13.33
CA GLN A 163 -1.76 -3.09 -14.16
C GLN A 163 -0.93 -2.30 -15.19
N LEU A 164 -0.16 -2.95 -16.08
CA LEU A 164 0.65 -2.23 -17.06
C LEU A 164 -0.19 -1.52 -18.13
N TYR A 165 -1.15 -2.23 -18.73
CA TYR A 165 -2.09 -1.74 -19.73
C TYR A 165 -3.51 -2.10 -19.28
N ASP A 166 -4.52 -1.33 -19.71
CA ASP A 166 -5.91 -1.62 -19.38
C ASP A 166 -6.34 -2.97 -19.98
N ASP A 167 -6.92 -3.86 -19.18
CA ASP A 167 -7.62 -5.04 -19.67
C ASP A 167 -9.07 -4.70 -20.00
N CYS A 168 -9.90 -5.67 -20.40
CA CYS A 168 -11.31 -5.42 -20.70
C CYS A 168 -12.17 -5.18 -19.44
N GLY A 169 -11.59 -5.24 -18.23
CA GLY A 169 -12.24 -5.01 -16.95
C GLY A 169 -13.67 -5.55 -16.84
N ASN A 170 -14.56 -4.68 -16.36
CA ASN A 170 -15.99 -4.91 -16.19
C ASN A 170 -16.84 -4.79 -17.48
N ILE A 171 -16.32 -4.21 -18.56
CA ILE A 171 -17.03 -4.03 -19.83
C ILE A 171 -16.24 -4.69 -20.95
N GLY A 172 -16.67 -5.90 -21.31
CA GLY A 172 -16.09 -6.67 -22.39
C GLY A 172 -16.19 -5.96 -23.74
N GLY A 173 -15.09 -5.98 -24.49
CA GLY A 173 -14.99 -5.48 -25.86
C GLY A 173 -14.35 -4.11 -25.98
N ASN A 174 -14.15 -3.70 -27.24
CA ASN A 174 -13.48 -2.45 -27.59
C ASN A 174 -14.52 -1.40 -27.96
N HIS A 175 -14.91 -0.54 -27.01
CA HIS A 175 -15.81 0.58 -27.29
C HIS A 175 -15.00 1.78 -27.79
N GLU A 176 -15.60 2.58 -28.68
CA GLU A 176 -14.95 3.75 -29.26
C GLU A 176 -14.57 4.78 -28.19
N TRP A 177 -13.47 5.50 -28.42
CA TRP A 177 -13.12 6.65 -27.60
C TRP A 177 -14.04 7.82 -27.89
N TYR A 178 -14.51 8.47 -26.82
CA TYR A 178 -15.27 9.71 -26.89
C TYR A 178 -14.52 10.83 -26.16
N SER A 179 -14.67 12.05 -26.68
CA SER A 179 -14.08 13.23 -26.06
C SER A 179 -14.94 13.69 -24.89
N PRO A 180 -14.37 14.16 -23.77
CA PRO A 180 -15.17 14.78 -22.70
C PRO A 180 -16.08 15.93 -23.19
N SER A 181 -15.76 16.55 -24.34
CA SER A 181 -16.61 17.56 -24.98
C SER A 181 -17.93 17.03 -25.56
N THR A 182 -18.10 15.71 -25.71
CA THR A 182 -19.34 15.09 -26.21
C THR A 182 -20.29 14.67 -25.09
N CYS A 183 -19.87 14.82 -23.83
CA CYS A 183 -20.70 14.47 -22.67
C CYS A 183 -21.98 15.31 -22.63
N SER A 184 -23.10 14.63 -22.41
CA SER A 184 -24.42 15.24 -22.21
C SER A 184 -25.28 14.31 -21.36
N ASP A 185 -26.35 14.82 -20.74
CA ASP A 185 -27.29 14.01 -19.96
C ASP A 185 -27.92 12.84 -20.75
N THR A 186 -27.82 12.85 -22.08
CA THR A 186 -28.34 11.80 -22.96
C THR A 186 -27.30 10.78 -23.42
N VAL A 187 -26.01 11.01 -23.15
CA VAL A 187 -24.92 10.10 -23.50
C VAL A 187 -24.51 9.34 -22.24
N ILE A 188 -24.95 8.09 -22.13
CA ILE A 188 -24.45 7.15 -21.14
C ILE A 188 -23.31 6.40 -21.80
N GLU A 189 -22.07 6.70 -21.41
CA GLU A 189 -20.92 6.00 -21.95
C GLU A 189 -20.70 4.69 -21.19
N PRO A 190 -20.52 3.56 -21.88
CA PRO A 190 -20.08 2.34 -21.21
C PRO A 190 -18.62 2.54 -20.76
N GLY A 191 -18.40 3.03 -19.55
CA GLY A 191 -17.06 3.23 -18.99
C GLY A 191 -16.44 1.93 -18.49
N GLY A 192 -15.34 1.53 -19.11
CA GLY A 192 -14.48 0.44 -18.65
C GLY A 192 -13.65 0.82 -17.42
N ASP A 193 -12.83 -0.13 -16.98
CA ASP A 193 -11.91 0.05 -15.85
C ASP A 193 -10.51 0.43 -16.33
N ALA A 194 -10.18 1.72 -16.25
CA ALA A 194 -8.88 2.25 -16.65
C ALA A 194 -7.82 2.08 -15.52
N PHE A 195 -7.28 0.88 -15.34
CA PHE A 195 -6.26 0.57 -14.33
C PHE A 195 -4.81 0.78 -14.79
N GLY A 196 -4.57 0.83 -16.10
CA GLY A 196 -3.24 0.76 -16.69
C GLY A 196 -2.32 1.92 -16.30
N LEU A 197 -1.05 1.62 -16.02
CA LEU A 197 0.03 2.61 -15.95
C LEU A 197 0.29 3.24 -17.33
N PHE A 198 -0.01 2.52 -18.41
CA PHE A 198 0.01 2.98 -19.78
C PHE A 198 -1.36 2.84 -20.43
N ARG A 199 -1.65 3.75 -21.35
CA ARG A 199 -2.77 3.59 -22.29
C ARG A 199 -2.43 2.52 -23.32
N ASN A 200 -3.44 1.73 -23.68
CA ASN A 200 -3.28 0.61 -24.60
C ASN A 200 -2.72 1.04 -25.96
N PRO A 201 -1.96 0.17 -26.63
CA PRO A 201 -1.55 0.40 -28.00
C PRO A 201 -2.76 0.40 -28.93
N ASN A 202 -2.65 1.15 -30.03
CA ASN A 202 -3.63 1.10 -31.12
C ASN A 202 -3.33 -0.13 -32.00
N ASP A 203 -3.49 -1.32 -31.41
CA ASP A 203 -3.32 -2.59 -32.09
C ASP A 203 -4.69 -3.26 -32.26
N PRO A 204 -5.20 -3.41 -33.50
CA PRO A 204 -6.47 -4.09 -33.74
C PRO A 204 -6.45 -5.59 -33.40
N ALA A 205 -5.28 -6.19 -33.11
CA ALA A 205 -5.18 -7.52 -32.54
C ALA A 205 -5.51 -7.56 -31.04
N ASN A 206 -5.46 -6.42 -30.34
CA ASN A 206 -5.90 -6.30 -28.96
C ASN A 206 -7.42 -6.10 -28.90
N TYR A 207 -8.06 -6.86 -28.01
CA TYR A 207 -9.52 -6.86 -27.88
C TYR A 207 -10.05 -5.76 -26.95
N CYS A 208 -9.18 -5.12 -26.17
CA CYS A 208 -9.55 -4.19 -25.10
C CYS A 208 -8.98 -2.80 -25.38
N TYR A 209 -9.86 -1.82 -25.50
CA TYR A 209 -9.58 -0.39 -25.36
C TYR A 209 -8.47 0.21 -26.23
N THR A 210 -8.49 -0.02 -27.55
CA THR A 210 -7.40 0.36 -28.47
C THR A 210 -7.56 1.75 -29.10
N TYR A 211 -8.62 2.49 -28.74
CA TYR A 211 -8.99 3.75 -29.40
C TYR A 211 -8.46 5.01 -28.71
N HIS A 212 -7.58 4.87 -27.69
CA HIS A 212 -7.05 6.03 -26.99
C HIS A 212 -6.32 6.98 -27.97
N PRO A 213 -6.57 8.31 -27.94
CA PRO A 213 -5.97 9.27 -28.89
C PRO A 213 -4.46 9.45 -28.73
N GLN A 214 -3.91 8.97 -27.62
CA GLN A 214 -2.48 8.98 -27.27
C GLN A 214 -2.07 7.56 -26.84
N PRO A 215 -2.02 6.57 -27.74
CA PRO A 215 -1.70 5.19 -27.40
C PRO A 215 -0.26 5.07 -26.89
N GLU A 216 0.01 4.07 -26.06
CA GLU A 216 1.35 3.78 -25.51
C GLU A 216 2.00 4.96 -24.74
N THR A 217 1.18 5.87 -24.22
CA THR A 217 1.66 6.94 -23.35
C THR A 217 1.40 6.60 -21.88
N PRO A 218 2.32 6.96 -20.97
CA PRO A 218 2.13 6.72 -19.54
C PRO A 218 1.02 7.61 -18.97
N ARG A 219 0.32 7.08 -17.98
CA ARG A 219 -0.51 7.85 -17.04
C ARG A 219 0.35 8.35 -15.86
N PRO A 220 -0.09 9.38 -15.11
CA PRO A 220 0.64 9.87 -13.93
C PRO A 220 0.99 8.79 -12.90
N SER A 221 0.21 7.71 -12.81
CA SER A 221 0.50 6.56 -11.96
C SER A 221 1.81 5.84 -12.30
N PHE A 222 2.25 5.88 -13.57
CA PHE A 222 3.57 5.37 -13.96
C PHE A 222 4.71 6.17 -13.32
N ASP A 223 4.60 7.51 -13.29
CA ASP A 223 5.61 8.35 -12.65
C ASP A 223 5.64 8.12 -11.14
N ALA A 224 4.48 7.90 -10.50
CA ALA A 224 4.38 7.53 -9.09
C ALA A 224 5.04 6.18 -8.80
N TYR A 225 4.79 5.18 -9.64
CA TYR A 225 5.46 3.88 -9.55
C TYR A 225 6.99 4.00 -9.73
N ARG A 226 7.43 4.80 -10.70
CA ARG A 226 8.86 5.12 -10.89
C ARG A 226 9.46 5.83 -9.68
N MET A 227 8.73 6.76 -9.07
CA MET A 227 9.15 7.47 -7.87
C MET A 227 9.40 6.48 -6.72
N LEU A 228 8.43 5.60 -6.45
CA LEU A 228 8.57 4.56 -5.42
C LEU A 228 9.78 3.65 -5.68
N THR A 229 9.90 3.11 -6.90
CA THR A 229 11.01 2.21 -7.27
C THR A 229 12.38 2.89 -7.33
N THR A 230 12.43 4.23 -7.30
CA THR A 230 13.69 4.99 -7.25
C THR A 230 14.07 5.38 -5.81
N TYR A 231 13.10 5.81 -5.02
CA TYR A 231 13.36 6.48 -3.74
C TYR A 231 12.93 5.67 -2.51
N PHE A 232 12.01 4.71 -2.68
CA PHE A 232 11.36 3.94 -1.62
C PHE A 232 11.64 2.44 -1.77
N THR A 233 12.92 2.09 -1.80
CA THR A 233 13.41 0.71 -1.86
C THR A 233 14.21 0.40 -0.60
N ASP A 234 14.18 -0.88 -0.18
CA ASP A 234 14.99 -1.39 0.94
C ASP A 234 14.82 -0.59 2.23
N VAL A 235 13.57 -0.24 2.52
CA VAL A 235 13.20 0.53 3.71
C VAL A 235 12.65 -0.38 4.81
N GLU A 236 12.94 -0.02 6.06
CA GLU A 236 12.40 -0.66 7.26
C GLU A 236 11.32 0.23 7.87
N PRO A 237 10.12 -0.30 8.18
CA PRO A 237 9.06 0.47 8.80
C PRO A 237 9.39 0.80 10.26
N MET A 238 9.26 2.08 10.64
CA MET A 238 9.57 2.56 11.98
C MET A 238 8.32 2.87 12.78
N TRP A 239 7.47 3.76 12.26
CA TRP A 239 6.27 4.21 12.95
C TRP A 239 5.23 4.74 11.98
N TRP A 240 3.97 4.72 12.42
CA TRP A 240 2.84 5.27 11.73
C TRP A 240 1.99 6.08 12.72
N ILE A 241 1.79 7.37 12.45
CA ILE A 241 1.06 8.29 13.34
C ILE A 241 0.07 9.15 12.57
N ARG A 242 -0.94 9.65 13.30
CA ARG A 242 -1.89 10.66 12.82
C ARG A 242 -1.81 11.92 13.68
N PRO A 243 -0.99 12.92 13.30
CA PRO A 243 -0.83 14.14 14.06
C PRO A 243 -2.10 14.99 14.15
N TYR A 244 -2.14 15.85 15.16
CA TYR A 244 -3.23 16.82 15.40
C TYR A 244 -4.61 16.19 15.67
N GLY A 245 -4.61 14.95 16.15
CA GLY A 245 -5.79 14.25 16.67
C GLY A 245 -5.90 14.35 18.20
N SER A 246 -7.09 14.10 18.73
CA SER A 246 -7.29 13.87 20.17
C SER A 246 -6.95 12.43 20.58
N THR A 247 -6.83 11.52 19.61
CA THR A 247 -6.34 10.15 19.77
C THR A 247 -5.26 9.88 18.72
N PRO A 248 -4.45 8.83 18.90
CA PRO A 248 -3.48 8.40 17.87
C PRO A 248 -4.12 8.02 16.52
N TYR A 249 -5.45 7.89 16.47
CA TYR A 249 -6.18 7.33 15.32
C TYR A 249 -6.99 8.37 14.54
N ASN A 250 -7.19 9.59 15.07
CA ASN A 250 -8.13 10.57 14.49
C ASN A 250 -7.46 11.89 14.04
N GLY A 251 -6.14 11.92 13.94
CA GLY A 251 -5.44 13.07 13.39
C GLY A 251 -5.83 13.38 11.95
N ARG A 252 -5.56 14.62 11.53
CA ARG A 252 -5.94 15.12 10.19
C ARG A 252 -4.95 14.78 9.10
N GLN A 253 -3.75 14.39 9.50
CA GLN A 253 -2.66 14.01 8.62
C GLN A 253 -2.33 12.53 8.85
N GLU A 254 -1.74 11.91 7.84
CA GLU A 254 -1.26 10.53 7.87
C GLU A 254 0.25 10.57 7.66
N TRP A 255 1.03 10.08 8.62
CA TRP A 255 2.49 10.14 8.58
C TRP A 255 3.10 8.76 8.81
N PHE A 256 4.03 8.38 7.94
CA PHE A 256 4.80 7.15 8.05
C PHE A 256 6.28 7.50 8.15
N GLY A 257 6.97 6.87 9.09
CA GLY A 257 8.41 6.88 9.19
C GLY A 257 8.98 5.55 8.77
N PHE A 258 9.96 5.60 7.87
CA PHE A 258 10.77 4.47 7.46
C PHE A 258 12.25 4.83 7.57
N PHE A 259 13.09 3.80 7.66
CA PHE A 259 14.55 3.94 7.68
C PHE A 259 15.16 3.20 6.50
N LYS A 260 16.22 3.75 5.89
CA LYS A 260 16.99 3.08 4.84
C LYS A 260 18.36 2.70 5.40
N PRO A 261 18.58 1.44 5.82
CA PRO A 261 19.81 1.04 6.49
C PRO A 261 21.07 1.25 5.64
N ALA A 262 20.96 1.08 4.32
CA ALA A 262 22.08 1.22 3.40
C ALA A 262 22.66 2.63 3.34
N THR A 263 21.85 3.66 3.59
CA THR A 263 22.24 5.08 3.48
C THR A 263 22.18 5.83 4.80
N GLY A 264 21.55 5.26 5.84
CA GLY A 264 21.33 5.96 7.11
C GLY A 264 20.32 7.11 6.98
N GLU A 265 19.36 6.98 6.07
CA GLU A 265 18.36 8.02 5.81
C GLU A 265 17.02 7.67 6.45
N ARG A 266 16.36 8.69 7.02
CA ARG A 266 14.93 8.64 7.31
C ARG A 266 14.15 8.95 6.03
N VAL A 267 13.12 8.16 5.78
CA VAL A 267 12.14 8.38 4.71
C VAL A 267 10.77 8.59 5.34
N LEU A 268 10.18 9.77 5.11
CA LEU A 268 8.84 10.11 5.57
C LEU A 268 7.85 10.07 4.41
N GLY A 269 6.69 9.44 4.61
CA GLY A 269 5.52 9.59 3.75
C GLY A 269 4.43 10.38 4.48
N LEU A 270 3.91 11.45 3.88
CA LEU A 270 2.94 12.31 4.54
C LEU A 270 1.87 12.86 3.60
N PHE A 271 0.61 12.88 4.08
CA PHE A 271 -0.53 13.46 3.37
C PHE A 271 -1.64 13.91 4.33
N THR A 272 -2.55 14.77 3.85
CA THR A 272 -3.79 15.08 4.57
C THR A 272 -4.82 13.97 4.35
N ARG A 273 -5.70 13.78 5.32
CA ARG A 273 -6.80 12.80 5.26
C ARG A 273 -8.12 13.43 4.81
N TYR A 274 -8.18 14.76 4.72
CA TYR A 274 -9.44 15.50 4.51
C TYR A 274 -9.33 16.50 3.36
N GLY A 275 -10.47 16.97 2.87
CA GLY A 275 -10.61 17.95 1.80
C GLY A 275 -10.17 19.38 2.15
N THR A 276 -9.39 19.53 3.22
CA THR A 276 -8.77 20.79 3.60
C THR A 276 -7.26 20.64 3.55
N PRO A 277 -6.53 21.61 2.97
CA PRO A 277 -5.08 21.63 3.06
C PRO A 277 -4.63 21.71 4.51
N GLU A 278 -3.50 21.09 4.82
CA GLU A 278 -2.95 21.02 6.17
C GLU A 278 -1.48 21.48 6.18
N THR A 279 -0.99 21.93 7.33
CA THR A 279 0.43 22.28 7.49
C THR A 279 1.13 21.21 8.31
N ALA A 280 2.09 20.51 7.70
CA ALA A 280 2.98 19.58 8.38
C ALA A 280 4.18 20.33 8.96
N VAL A 281 4.47 20.09 10.25
CA VAL A 281 5.59 20.68 10.98
C VAL A 281 6.51 19.56 11.46
N ILE A 282 7.61 19.36 10.75
CA ILE A 282 8.44 18.16 10.84
C ILE A 282 9.79 18.54 11.45
N THR A 283 10.13 17.97 12.61
CA THR A 283 11.46 18.12 13.19
C THR A 283 12.48 17.37 12.32
N SER A 284 13.54 18.06 11.89
CA SER A 284 14.64 17.46 11.15
C SER A 284 15.48 16.56 12.06
N THR A 285 16.01 15.49 11.47
CA THR A 285 16.86 14.49 12.12
C THR A 285 18.33 14.63 11.71
N ASN A 286 18.71 15.74 11.08
CA ASN A 286 20.12 16.03 10.78
C ASN A 286 20.56 17.43 11.16
N ALA A 287 21.83 17.53 11.56
CA ALA A 287 22.44 18.80 11.99
C ALA A 287 22.52 19.86 10.87
N ALA A 288 22.54 19.45 9.61
CA ALA A 288 22.51 20.37 8.47
C ALA A 288 21.11 20.96 8.23
N GLY A 289 20.06 20.34 8.79
CA GLY A 289 18.68 20.72 8.57
C GLY A 289 18.28 20.65 7.10
N THR A 290 18.77 19.65 6.35
CA THR A 290 18.47 19.53 4.91
C THR A 290 17.74 18.23 4.61
N GLY A 291 16.81 18.27 3.65
CA GLY A 291 16.10 17.09 3.16
C GLY A 291 15.70 17.23 1.70
N LEU A 292 15.33 16.13 1.07
CA LEU A 292 14.83 16.05 -0.30
C LEU A 292 13.34 15.74 -0.27
N LEU A 293 12.53 16.71 -0.67
CA LEU A 293 11.09 16.54 -0.90
C LEU A 293 10.87 15.99 -2.30
N ILE A 294 10.02 14.98 -2.42
CA ILE A 294 9.70 14.30 -3.67
C ILE A 294 8.18 14.18 -3.77
N THR A 295 7.64 14.53 -4.94
CA THR A 295 6.21 14.38 -5.25
C THR A 295 5.95 13.15 -6.14
N PRO A 296 4.70 12.67 -6.26
CA PRO A 296 4.38 11.46 -7.04
C PRO A 296 4.81 11.52 -8.52
N ASP A 297 4.85 12.70 -9.13
CA ASP A 297 5.37 12.93 -10.48
C ASP A 297 6.91 12.91 -10.58
N GLY A 298 7.60 12.63 -9.46
CA GLY A 298 9.05 12.53 -9.39
C GLY A 298 9.79 13.87 -9.36
N ILE A 299 9.07 15.00 -9.23
CA ILE A 299 9.69 16.30 -9.02
C ILE A 299 10.35 16.31 -7.65
N THR A 300 11.58 16.82 -7.60
CA THR A 300 12.36 16.90 -6.36
C THR A 300 12.66 18.34 -5.98
N GLN A 301 12.70 18.61 -4.68
CA GLN A 301 13.03 19.91 -4.12
C GLN A 301 13.88 19.73 -2.85
N THR A 302 15.04 20.38 -2.80
CA THR A 302 15.81 20.47 -1.56
C THR A 302 15.13 21.43 -0.58
N LEU A 303 14.92 20.97 0.64
CA LEU A 303 14.40 21.76 1.76
C LEU A 303 15.52 22.12 2.72
N THR A 304 15.39 23.29 3.34
CA THR A 304 16.20 23.71 4.49
C THR A 304 15.28 24.00 5.66
N ALA A 305 15.55 23.35 6.78
CA ALA A 305 14.83 23.51 8.03
C ALA A 305 15.15 24.88 8.64
N VAL A 306 14.13 25.52 9.21
CA VAL A 306 14.28 26.75 9.98
C VAL A 306 14.14 26.39 11.45
N ASN A 307 15.18 26.66 12.24
CA ASN A 307 15.26 26.26 13.65
C ASN A 307 15.03 24.74 13.84
N GLY A 308 15.60 23.92 12.96
CA GLY A 308 15.49 22.46 13.03
C GLY A 308 14.14 21.90 12.57
N VAL A 309 13.28 22.71 11.95
CA VAL A 309 11.94 22.29 11.51
C VAL A 309 11.72 22.54 10.02
N PHE A 310 11.23 21.53 9.29
CA PHE A 310 10.61 21.68 7.98
C PHE A 310 9.13 22.02 8.13
N THR A 311 8.63 22.96 7.34
CA THR A 311 7.19 23.30 7.29
C THR A 311 6.68 23.10 5.87
N LEU A 312 5.69 22.23 5.70
CA LEU A 312 5.15 21.84 4.40
C LEU A 312 3.64 22.03 4.36
N THR A 313 3.14 22.57 3.24
CA THR A 313 1.70 22.61 2.95
C THR A 313 1.31 21.31 2.24
N LEU A 314 0.48 20.49 2.90
CA LEU A 314 -0.10 19.27 2.36
C LEU A 314 -1.38 19.63 1.58
N PRO A 315 -1.48 19.30 0.28
CA PRO A 315 -2.68 19.56 -0.52
C PRO A 315 -3.89 18.79 0.01
N ALA A 316 -5.09 19.37 -0.10
CA ALA A 316 -6.36 18.74 0.26
C ALA A 316 -6.57 17.39 -0.45
N ALA A 317 -7.27 16.46 0.20
CA ALA A 317 -7.83 15.29 -0.48
C ALA A 317 -8.93 15.70 -1.45
N THR A 318 -8.89 15.19 -2.68
CA THR A 318 -9.88 15.50 -3.72
C THR A 318 -10.80 14.32 -4.02
N ASN A 319 -10.38 13.10 -3.68
CA ASN A 319 -11.12 11.88 -3.98
C ASN A 319 -12.27 11.68 -2.99
N TYR A 320 -13.35 12.44 -3.21
CA TYR A 320 -14.61 12.29 -2.47
C TYR A 320 -15.42 11.16 -3.12
N LEU A 321 -15.01 9.93 -2.86
CA LEU A 321 -15.78 8.79 -3.30
C LEU A 321 -17.08 8.72 -2.49
N ASN A 322 -18.21 8.75 -3.20
CA ASN A 322 -19.53 8.55 -2.62
C ASN A 322 -19.72 7.06 -2.24
N ASN A 323 -18.81 6.48 -1.45
CA ASN A 323 -18.99 5.16 -0.89
C ASN A 323 -19.96 5.28 0.31
N PRO A 324 -21.19 4.77 0.19
CA PRO A 324 -22.18 4.87 1.26
C PRO A 324 -21.82 4.07 2.52
N TRP A 325 -20.77 3.24 2.46
CA TRP A 325 -20.33 2.35 3.53
C TRP A 325 -19.12 2.87 4.32
N ASN A 326 -18.52 4.01 3.95
CA ASN A 326 -17.39 4.60 4.66
C ASN A 326 -17.78 5.88 5.41
N SER A 327 -17.37 5.95 6.67
CA SER A 327 -17.53 7.14 7.51
C SER A 327 -16.44 8.19 7.29
N GLU A 328 -15.33 7.82 6.66
CA GLU A 328 -14.29 8.76 6.23
C GLU A 328 -14.62 9.26 4.81
N PRO A 329 -14.67 10.57 4.58
CA PRO A 329 -15.12 11.13 3.30
C PRO A 329 -14.10 11.00 2.15
N TYR A 330 -12.88 10.54 2.43
CA TYR A 330 -11.80 10.47 1.44
C TYR A 330 -11.08 9.12 1.52
N ASP A 331 -11.26 8.34 0.47
CA ASP A 331 -10.76 6.98 0.31
C ASP A 331 -9.30 6.96 -0.17
N ILE A 332 -8.92 8.04 -0.86
CA ILE A 332 -7.56 8.43 -1.19
C ILE A 332 -7.32 9.77 -0.51
N GLY A 333 -6.30 9.85 0.34
CA GLY A 333 -5.91 11.10 0.99
C GLY A 333 -5.42 12.14 -0.01
N GLY A 334 -5.06 13.33 0.45
CA GLY A 334 -4.45 14.33 -0.41
C GLY A 334 -3.11 13.90 -0.97
N ARG A 335 -2.64 14.65 -1.97
CA ARG A 335 -1.40 14.35 -2.68
C ARG A 335 -0.25 14.10 -1.68
N PRO A 336 0.35 12.89 -1.67
CA PRO A 336 1.36 12.54 -0.71
C PRO A 336 2.70 13.17 -1.09
N TYR A 337 3.45 13.54 -0.07
CA TYR A 337 4.86 13.89 -0.20
C TYR A 337 5.73 12.81 0.41
N MET A 338 6.90 12.62 -0.19
CA MET A 338 7.99 11.85 0.39
C MET A 338 9.11 12.80 0.76
N LEU A 339 9.56 12.76 2.01
CA LEU A 339 10.70 13.55 2.49
C LEU A 339 11.81 12.60 2.94
N ILE A 340 12.96 12.68 2.27
CA ILE A 340 14.15 11.91 2.61
C ILE A 340 15.18 12.84 3.24
N GLU A 341 15.71 12.47 4.39
CA GLU A 341 16.81 13.19 5.02
C GLU A 341 17.78 12.23 5.72
N PRO A 342 19.07 12.58 5.85
CA PRO A 342 19.97 11.84 6.72
C PRO A 342 19.41 11.81 8.15
N ASP A 343 19.62 10.70 8.84
CA ASP A 343 19.43 10.63 10.28
C ASP A 343 20.79 10.61 10.98
N THR A 344 21.14 11.73 11.62
CA THR A 344 22.47 11.95 12.22
C THR A 344 22.40 12.51 13.63
N LEU A 345 21.20 12.83 14.12
CA LEU A 345 21.02 13.29 15.48
C LEU A 345 20.87 12.07 16.41
N PRO A 346 21.41 12.14 17.64
CA PRO A 346 21.24 11.06 18.59
C PRO A 346 19.77 10.94 19.04
N PRO A 347 19.32 9.75 19.45
CA PRO A 347 18.01 9.57 20.08
C PRO A 347 17.90 10.41 21.36
N ASP A 348 16.68 10.87 21.67
CA ASP A 348 16.37 11.48 22.96
C ASP A 348 16.27 10.40 24.02
N VAL A 349 17.05 10.50 25.11
CA VAL A 349 17.02 9.55 26.22
C VAL A 349 16.60 10.25 27.50
N THR A 350 15.54 9.76 28.12
CA THR A 350 15.04 10.22 29.42
C THR A 350 15.20 9.12 30.46
N ALA A 351 15.65 9.48 31.66
CA ALA A 351 15.70 8.59 32.81
C ALA A 351 14.89 9.22 33.96
N SER A 352 14.11 8.41 34.66
CA SER A 352 13.27 8.82 35.77
C SER A 352 13.56 7.97 37.01
N GLY A 353 13.66 8.64 38.16
CA GLY A 353 13.94 8.05 39.45
C GLY A 353 14.02 9.09 40.55
N PRO A 354 14.05 8.67 41.82
CA PRO A 354 14.18 9.60 42.94
C PRO A 354 15.57 10.26 42.94
N ILE A 355 15.58 11.58 43.14
CA ILE A 355 16.79 12.43 43.17
C ILE A 355 17.71 12.08 44.37
N THR A 356 17.17 11.38 45.38
CA THR A 356 17.90 10.95 46.57
C THR A 356 17.30 9.66 47.10
N ALA A 357 18.15 8.69 47.46
CA ALA A 357 17.74 7.44 48.09
C ALA A 357 18.83 6.90 49.01
N VAL A 358 18.41 6.18 50.05
CA VAL A 358 19.27 5.67 51.13
C VAL A 358 19.67 4.20 50.99
N ALA A 359 19.20 3.48 49.96
CA ALA A 359 19.54 2.06 49.77
C ALA A 359 19.60 1.64 48.30
N SER A 360 18.44 1.57 47.63
CA SER A 360 18.32 1.11 46.24
C SER A 360 17.24 1.92 45.54
N ILE A 361 17.46 2.24 44.27
CA ILE A 361 16.49 2.94 43.42
C ILE A 361 16.11 2.07 42.24
N ASN A 362 14.84 2.14 41.86
CA ASN A 362 14.42 1.71 40.53
C ASN A 362 14.53 2.92 39.62
N LEU A 363 15.36 2.79 38.59
CA LEU A 363 15.40 3.72 37.47
C LEU A 363 14.51 3.16 36.37
N THR A 364 13.72 4.01 35.75
CA THR A 364 13.11 3.72 34.45
C THR A 364 13.70 4.67 33.42
N TRP A 365 13.90 4.20 32.21
CA TRP A 365 14.36 5.02 31.11
C TRP A 365 13.49 4.77 29.89
N LEU A 366 13.39 5.81 29.06
CA LEU A 366 12.70 5.78 27.78
C LEU A 366 13.60 6.53 26.81
N GLY A 367 13.93 5.89 25.69
CA GLY A 367 14.49 6.61 24.57
C GLY A 367 13.49 6.69 23.43
N THR A 368 13.54 7.80 22.70
CA THR A 368 12.69 8.08 21.55
C THR A 368 13.55 8.63 20.44
N ASP A 369 13.32 8.15 19.22
CA ASP A 369 13.89 8.74 18.03
C ASP A 369 12.83 8.83 16.94
N LEU A 370 12.71 10.02 16.37
CA LEU A 370 11.82 10.31 15.23
C LEU A 370 12.50 9.98 13.90
N GLY A 371 13.81 9.67 13.93
CA GLY A 371 14.69 9.16 12.88
C GLY A 371 14.56 7.67 12.60
N SER A 372 15.70 7.01 12.67
CA SER A 372 15.96 5.58 12.53
C SER A 372 15.49 4.74 13.70
N GLY A 373 14.90 5.37 14.73
CA GLY A 373 14.44 4.69 15.92
C GLY A 373 15.61 4.31 16.83
N MET A 374 15.38 3.36 17.73
CA MET A 374 16.45 2.86 18.61
C MET A 374 16.52 1.34 18.51
N GLN A 375 17.68 0.83 18.11
CA GLN A 375 17.92 -0.61 18.04
C GLN A 375 18.18 -1.23 19.43
N ASN A 376 18.95 -0.54 20.28
CA ASN A 376 19.33 -0.99 21.61
C ASN A 376 19.73 0.22 22.50
N TYR A 377 19.80 0.00 23.81
CA TYR A 377 20.36 0.95 24.77
C TYR A 377 21.34 0.22 25.68
N ASP A 378 22.50 0.84 25.91
CA ASP A 378 23.44 0.42 26.95
C ASP A 378 23.24 1.31 28.18
N VAL A 379 22.84 0.73 29.30
CA VAL A 379 22.76 1.45 30.58
C VAL A 379 23.99 1.13 31.40
N THR A 380 24.85 2.14 31.58
CA THR A 380 25.98 2.05 32.51
C THR A 380 25.58 2.72 33.81
N VAL A 381 25.50 1.93 34.90
CA VAL A 381 25.13 2.38 36.26
C VAL A 381 26.36 2.56 37.13
#